data_AF-A0AAW9IUZ8-F1
#
_entry.id   AF-A0AAW9IUZ8-F1
#
_cell.length_a   1.000
_cell.length_b   1.000
_cell.length_c   1.000
_cell.angle_alpha   90.00
_cell.angle_beta   90.00
_cell.angle_gamma   90.00
#
_symmetry.space_group_name_H-M   'P 1'
#
loop_
_entity.id
_entity.type
_entity.pdbx_description
1 polymer ?
#
loop_
_entity_poly.entity_id
_entity_poly.type
_entity_poly.pdbx_seq_one_letter_code
_entity_poly.pdbx_strand_id
1 'polypeptide(L)'
;VYTTKGLSEITTRLRKEGKEISSEINHFITLNLFTTITNANFDDEIFYGRVKRTLEIKEELLNKLSNKDGLSEAAKWTANTREEYDTKSVNVGVLQTEDEDIRSLRELITYGLKGLSAYMKHANELSYDDEEVNAFMQETLSKMLDDTMGVNDLVALTLETGKIGVSGMAILDKANTETYGHPEATKVNIGVGNNPGILVSGHDLKDLEQLLKQTEGTGVDVYTHSEMLPAHYYPAFKKYTHFVGNYGNAWWKQAEEFESFNGPVLMTTNCIVPPRNSYKDRIYTTG
;
A
#
# COMPACT_ATOMS: atom_id res chain seq x y z
N VAL A 1 1.91 8.41 9.15
CA VAL A 1 3.36 8.14 9.08
C VAL A 1 4.06 8.34 10.43
N TYR A 2 4.06 9.53 11.04
CA TYR A 2 4.75 9.76 12.33
C TYR A 2 4.35 8.77 13.44
N THR A 3 3.04 8.58 13.65
CA THR A 3 2.53 7.59 14.62
C THR A 3 2.91 6.15 14.25
N THR A 4 2.99 5.84 12.96
CA THR A 4 3.43 4.53 12.44
C THR A 4 4.92 4.29 12.72
N LYS A 5 5.79 5.31 12.63
CA LYS A 5 7.19 5.22 13.05
C LYS A 5 7.30 4.90 14.55
N GLY A 6 6.49 5.58 15.38
CA GLY A 6 6.42 5.31 16.83
C GLY A 6 5.90 3.91 17.17
N LEU A 7 4.84 3.44 16.49
CA LEU A 7 4.37 2.06 16.62
C LEU A 7 5.46 1.05 16.24
N SER A 8 6.19 1.34 15.15
CA SER A 8 7.26 0.47 14.66
C SER A 8 8.45 0.40 15.60
N GLU A 9 8.76 1.48 16.33
CA GLU A 9 9.75 1.46 17.40
C GLU A 9 9.34 0.47 18.50
N ILE A 10 8.07 0.48 18.92
CA ILE A 10 7.56 -0.39 19.97
C ILE A 10 7.57 -1.85 19.54
N THR A 11 7.11 -2.17 18.33
CA THR A 11 7.15 -3.54 17.80
C THR A 11 8.59 -4.04 17.66
N THR A 12 9.52 -3.19 17.20
CA THR A 12 10.96 -3.51 17.14
C THR A 12 11.53 -3.81 18.52
N ARG A 13 11.18 -3.01 19.53
CA ARG A 13 11.60 -3.25 20.93
C ARG A 13 11.01 -4.54 21.50
N LEU A 14 9.74 -4.83 21.23
CA LEU A 14 9.10 -6.08 21.64
C LEU A 14 9.78 -7.31 21.02
N ARG A 15 10.12 -7.26 19.72
CA ARG A 15 10.92 -8.33 19.08
C ARG A 15 12.27 -8.53 19.76
N LYS A 16 12.96 -7.44 20.14
CA LYS A 16 14.22 -7.50 20.90
C LYS A 16 14.06 -8.10 22.31
N GLU A 17 12.87 -7.99 22.90
CA GLU A 17 12.50 -8.67 24.16
C GLU A 17 12.04 -10.13 23.95
N GLY A 18 12.10 -10.66 22.73
CA GLY A 18 11.66 -12.01 22.39
C GLY A 18 10.14 -12.17 22.31
N LYS A 19 9.39 -11.07 22.13
CA LYS A 19 7.93 -11.11 21.99
C LYS A 19 7.52 -11.11 20.53
N GLU A 20 6.56 -11.97 20.22
CA GLU A 20 5.97 -12.05 18.88
C GLU A 20 5.06 -10.84 18.60
N ILE A 21 5.06 -10.41 17.34
CA ILE A 21 4.15 -9.41 16.79
C ILE A 21 3.20 -10.15 15.85
N SER A 22 1.90 -9.92 15.99
CA SER A 22 0.91 -10.60 15.14
C SER A 22 0.99 -10.10 13.70
N SER A 23 0.65 -10.98 12.75
CA SER A 23 0.51 -10.63 11.33
C SER A 23 -0.47 -9.47 11.12
N GLU A 24 -1.56 -9.40 11.90
CA GLU A 24 -2.51 -8.28 11.85
C GLU A 24 -1.83 -6.92 12.10
N ILE A 25 -0.91 -6.84 13.07
CA ILE A 25 -0.18 -5.60 13.35
C ILE A 25 0.83 -5.29 12.23
N ASN A 26 1.51 -6.32 11.71
CA ASN A 26 2.40 -6.16 10.56
C ASN A 26 1.64 -5.60 9.35
N HIS A 27 0.51 -6.22 8.98
CA HIS A 27 -0.33 -5.81 7.86
C HIS A 27 -0.93 -4.42 8.08
N PHE A 28 -1.29 -4.08 9.31
CA PHE A 28 -1.79 -2.74 9.64
C PHE A 28 -0.74 -1.64 9.42
N ILE A 29 0.54 -1.92 9.75
CA ILE A 29 1.65 -1.01 9.48
C ILE A 29 1.92 -0.89 7.98
N THR A 30 1.92 -2.01 7.26
CA THR A 30 2.02 -2.06 5.79
C THR A 30 0.95 -1.20 5.14
N LEU A 31 -0.31 -1.38 5.55
CA LEU A 31 -1.43 -0.62 5.00
C LEU A 31 -1.37 0.86 5.38
N ASN A 32 -0.91 1.21 6.59
CA ASN A 32 -0.67 2.62 6.97
C ASN A 32 0.28 3.34 6.01
N LEU A 33 1.33 2.65 5.54
CA LEU A 33 2.27 3.22 4.57
C LEU A 33 1.62 3.32 3.18
N PHE A 34 0.96 2.25 2.72
CA PHE A 34 0.31 2.22 1.41
C PHE A 34 -0.77 3.31 1.28
N THR A 35 -1.62 3.52 2.28
CA THR A 35 -2.65 4.59 2.25
C THR A 35 -2.06 5.99 2.00
N THR A 36 -0.76 6.18 2.26
CA THR A 36 -0.04 7.47 2.07
C THR A 36 0.80 7.53 0.80
N ILE A 37 0.67 6.56 -0.11
CA ILE A 37 1.24 6.64 -1.46
C ILE A 37 0.46 7.67 -2.28
N THR A 38 1.15 8.34 -3.21
CA THR A 38 0.54 9.29 -4.14
C THR A 38 -0.64 8.66 -4.85
N ASN A 39 -1.77 9.38 -4.90
CA ASN A 39 -2.98 8.95 -5.57
C ASN A 39 -3.58 7.62 -5.04
N ALA A 40 -3.32 7.27 -3.78
CA ALA A 40 -3.92 6.09 -3.13
C ALA A 40 -5.22 6.42 -2.39
N ASN A 41 -5.22 7.48 -1.56
CA ASN A 41 -6.38 7.85 -0.75
C ASN A 41 -6.46 9.37 -0.55
N PHE A 42 -7.67 9.93 -0.66
CA PHE A 42 -7.97 11.36 -0.47
C PHE A 42 -9.07 11.59 0.57
N ASP A 43 -9.47 10.55 1.30
CA ASP A 43 -10.51 10.60 2.31
C ASP A 43 -9.88 10.84 3.69
N ASP A 44 -10.07 12.06 4.20
CA ASP A 44 -9.58 12.48 5.52
C ASP A 44 -10.09 11.56 6.64
N GLU A 45 -11.30 11.01 6.52
CA GLU A 45 -11.87 10.10 7.53
C GLU A 45 -11.05 8.82 7.67
N ILE A 46 -10.52 8.32 6.55
CA ILE A 46 -9.63 7.16 6.56
C ILE A 46 -8.34 7.52 7.31
N PHE A 47 -7.73 8.67 7.03
CA PHE A 47 -6.49 9.08 7.71
C PHE A 47 -6.72 9.27 9.21
N TYR A 48 -7.79 9.95 9.63
CA TYR A 48 -8.12 10.12 11.05
C TYR A 48 -8.38 8.78 11.74
N GLY A 49 -9.13 7.87 11.10
CA GLY A 49 -9.40 6.53 11.61
C GLY A 49 -8.12 5.72 11.80
N ARG A 50 -7.21 5.76 10.82
CA ARG A 50 -5.92 5.06 10.88
C ARG A 50 -4.99 5.63 11.94
N VAL A 51 -4.93 6.96 12.10
CA VAL A 51 -4.15 7.59 13.20
C VAL A 51 -4.69 7.13 14.55
N LYS A 52 -6.01 7.22 14.76
CA LYS A 52 -6.65 6.77 16.00
C LYS A 52 -6.31 5.31 16.30
N ARG A 53 -6.54 4.40 15.36
CA ARG A 53 -6.27 2.97 15.55
C ARG A 53 -4.78 2.69 15.78
N THR A 54 -3.89 3.43 15.14
CA THR A 54 -2.44 3.34 15.39
C THR A 54 -2.11 3.70 16.84
N LEU A 55 -2.72 4.77 17.40
CA LEU A 55 -2.51 5.17 18.79
C LEU A 55 -3.03 4.14 19.78
N GLU A 56 -4.20 3.54 19.53
CA GLU A 56 -4.78 2.47 20.34
C GLU A 56 -3.85 1.24 20.38
N ILE A 57 -3.41 0.73 19.22
CA ILE A 57 -2.47 -0.40 19.14
C ILE A 57 -1.17 -0.06 19.86
N LYS A 58 -0.70 1.18 19.72
CA LYS A 58 0.52 1.64 20.37
C LYS A 58 0.41 1.57 21.89
N GLU A 59 -0.70 2.02 22.46
CA GLU A 59 -0.97 1.92 23.90
C GLU A 59 -1.02 0.47 24.37
N GLU A 60 -1.72 -0.40 23.65
CA GLU A 60 -1.80 -1.84 23.93
C GLU A 60 -0.40 -2.48 23.97
N LEU A 61 0.45 -2.18 22.98
CA LEU A 61 1.80 -2.74 22.88
C LEU A 61 2.80 -2.11 23.84
N LEU A 62 2.67 -0.82 24.16
CA LEU A 62 3.48 -0.15 25.18
C LEU A 62 3.33 -0.84 26.53
N ASN A 63 2.13 -1.32 26.87
CA ASN A 63 1.89 -2.05 28.12
C ASN A 63 2.52 -3.44 28.14
N LYS A 64 2.92 -3.96 26.97
CA LYS A 64 3.66 -5.22 26.87
C LYS A 64 5.16 -5.03 27.00
N LEU A 65 5.74 -3.84 26.86
CA LEU A 65 7.19 -3.65 26.99
C LEU A 65 7.67 -3.82 28.44
N SER A 66 8.80 -4.50 28.62
CA SER A 66 9.46 -4.64 29.93
C SER A 66 10.21 -3.37 30.34
N ASN A 67 10.76 -2.64 29.36
CA ASN A 67 11.45 -1.38 29.57
C ASN A 67 10.97 -0.32 28.56
N LYS A 68 10.47 0.81 29.08
CA LYS A 68 9.95 1.96 28.31
C LYS A 68 10.96 3.12 28.19
N ASP A 69 12.16 2.95 28.73
CA ASP A 69 13.22 3.95 28.67
C ASP A 69 13.73 4.13 27.24
N GLY A 70 14.12 5.37 26.94
CA GLY A 70 14.66 5.77 25.64
C GLY A 70 13.63 5.82 24.51
N LEU A 71 12.34 5.56 24.76
CA LEU A 71 11.32 5.65 23.73
C LEU A 71 11.21 7.07 23.15
N SER A 72 11.05 7.19 21.83
CA SER A 72 10.88 8.48 21.15
C SER A 72 9.59 9.20 21.55
N GLU A 73 9.50 10.49 21.22
CA GLU A 73 8.24 11.24 21.33
C GLU A 73 7.15 10.58 20.47
N ALA A 74 7.47 10.06 19.28
CA ALA A 74 6.50 9.40 18.42
C ALA A 74 5.92 8.13 19.07
N ALA A 75 6.75 7.35 19.78
CA ALA A 75 6.30 6.20 20.54
C ALA A 75 5.41 6.59 21.73
N LYS A 76 5.64 7.74 22.37
CA LYS A 76 4.88 8.17 23.57
C LYS A 76 3.64 9.03 23.27
N TRP A 77 3.67 9.82 22.20
CA TRP A 77 2.66 10.83 21.92
C TRP A 77 1.27 10.23 21.69
N THR A 78 0.24 10.74 22.37
CA THR A 78 -1.14 10.30 22.19
C THR A 78 -2.04 11.52 22.03
N ALA A 79 -3.23 11.32 21.51
CA ALA A 79 -4.24 12.34 21.27
C ALA A 79 -5.60 11.65 21.13
N ASN A 80 -6.67 12.38 21.41
CA ASN A 80 -8.05 11.85 21.38
C ASN A 80 -8.95 12.58 20.38
N THR A 81 -8.50 13.71 19.85
CA THR A 81 -9.28 14.59 18.97
C THR A 81 -8.58 14.86 17.66
N ARG A 82 -9.36 15.22 16.63
CA ARG A 82 -8.83 15.59 15.31
C ARG A 82 -7.99 16.87 15.38
N GLU A 83 -8.41 17.84 16.18
CA GLU A 83 -7.67 19.09 16.37
C GLU A 83 -6.25 18.85 16.92
N GLU A 84 -6.09 17.89 17.85
CA GLU A 84 -4.77 17.48 18.33
C GLU A 84 -3.94 16.81 17.22
N TYR A 85 -4.57 15.99 16.37
CA TYR A 85 -3.90 15.36 15.22
C TYR A 85 -3.41 16.43 14.23
N ASP A 86 -4.26 17.39 13.88
CA ASP A 86 -3.95 18.46 12.94
C ASP A 86 -2.83 19.35 13.48
N THR A 87 -2.92 19.73 14.76
CA THR A 87 -1.89 20.51 15.46
C THR A 87 -0.55 19.78 15.50
N LYS A 88 -0.54 18.45 15.69
CA LYS A 88 0.71 17.68 15.65
C LYS A 88 1.23 17.56 14.22
N SER A 89 0.36 17.39 13.22
CA SER A 89 0.73 17.10 11.83
C SER A 89 1.65 18.16 11.21
N VAL A 90 1.43 19.44 11.51
CA VAL A 90 2.23 20.56 10.98
C VAL A 90 3.66 20.58 11.54
N ASN A 91 3.91 19.89 12.66
CA ASN A 91 5.19 19.88 13.36
C ASN A 91 6.01 18.59 13.14
N VAL A 92 5.45 17.59 12.45
CA VAL A 92 6.08 16.26 12.25
C VAL A 92 6.19 15.86 10.78
N GLY A 93 6.19 16.87 9.91
CA GLY A 93 6.35 16.70 8.46
C GLY A 93 7.82 16.59 8.03
N VAL A 94 8.03 16.55 6.70
CA VAL A 94 9.35 16.41 6.06
C VAL A 94 10.37 17.44 6.56
N LEU A 95 9.94 18.68 6.78
CA LEU A 95 10.81 19.79 7.17
C LEU A 95 11.22 19.76 8.66
N GLN A 96 10.75 18.79 9.45
CA GLN A 96 11.18 18.62 10.84
C GLN A 96 12.69 18.29 10.93
N THR A 97 13.23 17.56 9.94
CA THR A 97 14.67 17.34 9.85
C THR A 97 15.31 18.53 9.15
N GLU A 98 16.11 19.33 9.86
CA GLU A 98 16.69 20.56 9.33
C GLU A 98 17.82 20.32 8.32
N ASP A 99 18.74 19.40 8.65
CA ASP A 99 19.85 19.01 7.78
C ASP A 99 19.32 18.39 6.49
N GLU A 100 19.76 18.92 5.35
CA GLU A 100 19.19 18.55 4.05
C GLU A 100 19.59 17.15 3.58
N ASP A 101 20.79 16.70 3.92
CA ASP A 101 21.28 15.37 3.53
C ASP A 101 20.61 14.29 4.39
N ILE A 102 20.53 14.53 5.70
CA ILE A 102 19.79 13.64 6.62
C ILE A 102 18.31 13.58 6.23
N ARG A 103 17.68 14.74 5.94
CA ARG A 103 16.29 14.80 5.48
C ARG A 103 16.10 14.05 4.17
N SER A 104 16.97 14.28 3.19
CA SER A 104 16.93 13.61 1.88
C SER A 104 16.96 12.10 2.02
N LEU A 105 17.89 11.56 2.81
CA LEU A 105 18.04 10.11 3.01
C LEU A 105 16.88 9.52 3.82
N ARG A 106 16.42 10.20 4.89
CA ARG A 106 15.26 9.74 5.69
C ARG A 106 14.00 9.64 4.84
N GLU A 107 13.75 10.64 3.99
CA GLU A 107 12.59 10.63 3.11
C GLU A 107 12.75 9.61 1.97
N LEU A 108 13.93 9.49 1.36
CA LEU A 108 14.22 8.45 0.36
C LEU A 108 13.94 7.04 0.90
N ILE A 109 14.42 6.73 2.10
CA ILE A 109 14.15 5.47 2.80
C ILE A 109 12.66 5.33 3.08
N THR A 110 12.03 6.35 3.65
CA THR A 110 10.59 6.32 3.97
C THR A 110 9.75 6.04 2.73
N TYR A 111 10.07 6.65 1.59
CA TYR A 111 9.38 6.42 0.31
C TYR A 111 9.66 5.03 -0.26
N GLY A 112 10.90 4.53 -0.14
CA GLY A 112 11.24 3.14 -0.48
C GLY A 112 10.42 2.14 0.33
N LEU A 113 10.24 2.39 1.62
CA LEU A 113 9.40 1.55 2.50
C LEU A 113 7.92 1.62 2.13
N LYS A 114 7.41 2.76 1.65
CA LYS A 114 6.04 2.83 1.11
C LYS A 114 5.90 1.94 -0.13
N GLY A 115 6.85 2.00 -1.06
CA GLY A 115 6.85 1.12 -2.24
C GLY A 115 6.88 -0.36 -1.84
N LEU A 116 7.78 -0.74 -0.95
CA LEU A 116 7.87 -2.10 -0.40
C LEU A 116 6.56 -2.53 0.29
N SER A 117 5.91 -1.63 1.05
CA SER A 117 4.63 -1.93 1.69
C SER A 117 3.52 -2.25 0.70
N ALA A 118 3.51 -1.62 -0.47
CA ALA A 118 2.52 -1.92 -1.49
C ALA A 118 2.68 -3.35 -2.02
N TYR A 119 3.93 -3.78 -2.26
CA TYR A 119 4.20 -5.16 -2.68
C TYR A 119 3.82 -6.17 -1.59
N MET A 120 4.17 -5.89 -0.34
CA MET A 120 3.80 -6.75 0.79
C MET A 120 2.30 -6.84 0.97
N LYS A 121 1.55 -5.72 0.84
CA LYS A 121 0.08 -5.74 0.90
C LYS A 121 -0.50 -6.73 -0.11
N HIS A 122 -0.06 -6.67 -1.37
CA HIS A 122 -0.58 -7.57 -2.39
C HIS A 122 -0.20 -9.03 -2.15
N ALA A 123 1.00 -9.30 -1.63
CA ALA A 123 1.35 -10.64 -1.19
C ALA A 123 0.45 -11.13 -0.04
N ASN A 124 0.17 -10.25 0.93
CA ASN A 124 -0.69 -10.56 2.08
C ASN A 124 -2.13 -10.89 1.66
N GLU A 125 -2.70 -10.21 0.66
CA GLU A 125 -4.02 -10.54 0.10
C GLU A 125 -4.09 -11.96 -0.50
N LEU A 126 -2.95 -12.49 -0.93
CA LEU A 126 -2.80 -13.85 -1.44
C LEU A 126 -2.35 -14.84 -0.36
N SER A 127 -2.35 -14.42 0.92
CA SER A 127 -1.89 -15.20 2.07
C SER A 127 -0.40 -15.55 2.07
N TYR A 128 0.42 -14.75 1.39
CA TYR A 128 1.88 -14.80 1.49
C TYR A 128 2.35 -13.69 2.42
N ASP A 129 3.27 -14.03 3.32
CA ASP A 129 3.81 -13.10 4.31
C ASP A 129 5.26 -13.46 4.63
N ASP A 130 6.02 -12.49 5.13
CA ASP A 130 7.42 -12.67 5.50
C ASP A 130 7.77 -11.83 6.73
N GLU A 131 8.06 -12.51 7.84
CA GLU A 131 8.35 -11.86 9.12
C GLU A 131 9.67 -11.08 9.09
N GLU A 132 10.66 -11.50 8.30
CA GLU A 132 11.92 -10.77 8.19
C GLU A 132 11.72 -9.43 7.47
N VAL A 133 10.94 -9.42 6.39
CA VAL A 133 10.58 -8.18 5.68
C VAL A 133 9.76 -7.26 6.59
N ASN A 134 8.76 -7.81 7.29
CA ASN A 134 7.92 -7.05 8.22
C ASN A 134 8.75 -6.43 9.37
N ALA A 135 9.65 -7.21 9.98
CA ALA A 135 10.54 -6.75 11.03
C ALA A 135 11.49 -5.65 10.52
N PHE A 136 12.08 -5.84 9.32
CA PHE A 136 12.96 -4.85 8.71
C PHE A 136 12.24 -3.52 8.44
N MET A 137 11.04 -3.57 7.85
CA MET A 137 10.26 -2.35 7.57
C MET A 137 10.00 -1.55 8.84
N GLN A 138 9.64 -2.24 9.93
CA GLN A 138 9.34 -1.61 11.20
C GLN A 138 10.58 -1.06 11.89
N GLU A 139 11.67 -1.83 11.93
CA GLU A 139 12.94 -1.36 12.47
C GLU A 139 13.43 -0.13 11.69
N THR A 140 13.39 -0.17 10.36
CA THR A 140 13.83 0.92 9.49
C THR A 140 12.96 2.16 9.66
N LEU A 141 11.64 2.03 9.78
CA LEU A 141 10.76 3.15 10.12
C LEU A 141 11.13 3.79 11.47
N SER A 142 11.48 2.98 12.47
CA SER A 142 11.88 3.51 13.78
C SER A 142 13.21 4.28 13.72
N LYS A 143 14.16 3.83 12.90
CA LYS A 143 15.44 4.52 12.63
C LYS A 143 15.25 5.91 12.01
N MET A 144 14.12 6.16 11.34
CA MET A 144 13.80 7.50 10.82
C MET A 144 13.48 8.54 11.91
N LEU A 145 13.47 8.14 13.18
CA LEU A 145 13.33 9.00 14.36
C LEU A 145 14.66 9.13 15.15
N ASP A 146 15.71 8.43 14.73
CA ASP A 146 16.99 8.41 15.44
C ASP A 146 17.92 9.52 14.91
N ASP A 147 18.06 10.60 15.69
CA ASP A 147 18.91 11.75 15.37
C ASP A 147 20.41 11.50 15.60
N THR A 148 20.79 10.31 16.06
CA THR A 148 22.21 9.92 16.20
C THR A 148 22.81 9.34 14.92
N MET A 149 21.98 8.96 13.94
CA MET A 149 22.44 8.38 12.67
C MET A 149 23.05 9.44 11.75
N GLY A 150 24.28 9.19 11.31
CA GLY A 150 24.96 10.04 10.34
C GLY A 150 24.61 9.70 8.89
N VAL A 151 25.10 10.53 7.96
CA VAL A 151 24.93 10.34 6.51
C VAL A 151 25.36 8.93 6.05
N ASN A 152 26.51 8.44 6.51
CA ASN A 152 27.01 7.12 6.11
C ASN A 152 26.08 5.98 6.56
N ASP A 153 25.51 6.09 7.77
CA ASP A 153 24.58 5.08 8.30
C ASP A 153 23.29 5.06 7.48
N LEU A 154 22.77 6.23 7.12
CA LEU A 154 21.56 6.37 6.31
C LEU A 154 21.78 5.95 4.85
N VAL A 155 22.97 6.19 4.27
CA VAL A 155 23.32 5.67 2.93
C VAL A 155 23.36 4.13 2.97
N ALA A 156 23.99 3.53 3.98
CA ALA A 156 24.01 2.09 4.15
C ALA A 156 22.57 1.53 4.30
N LEU A 157 21.74 2.17 5.12
CA LEU A 157 20.35 1.78 5.32
C LEU A 157 19.50 1.95 4.05
N THR A 158 19.81 2.93 3.19
CA THR A 158 19.17 3.10 1.88
C THR A 158 19.46 1.90 0.98
N LEU A 159 20.72 1.45 0.91
CA LEU A 159 21.11 0.27 0.13
C LEU A 159 20.47 -1.00 0.68
N GLU A 160 20.42 -1.13 2.01
CA GLU A 160 19.74 -2.25 2.67
C GLU A 160 18.23 -2.25 2.38
N THR A 161 17.59 -1.08 2.39
CA THR A 161 16.19 -0.92 1.99
C THR A 161 15.96 -1.40 0.55
N GLY A 162 16.89 -1.11 -0.37
CA GLY A 162 16.85 -1.63 -1.74
C GLY A 162 16.97 -3.16 -1.80
N LYS A 163 17.87 -3.76 -1.01
CA LYS A 163 18.00 -5.22 -0.89
C LYS A 163 16.70 -5.87 -0.41
N ILE A 164 16.07 -5.33 0.63
CA ILE A 164 14.79 -5.86 1.14
C ILE A 164 13.64 -5.57 0.17
N GLY A 165 13.73 -4.50 -0.60
CA GLY A 165 12.86 -4.24 -1.76
C GLY A 165 12.82 -5.42 -2.74
N VAL A 166 13.98 -6.02 -3.05
CA VAL A 166 14.07 -7.22 -3.88
C VAL A 166 13.36 -8.41 -3.22
N SER A 167 13.52 -8.61 -1.92
CA SER A 167 12.81 -9.67 -1.18
C SER A 167 11.30 -9.49 -1.25
N GLY A 168 10.78 -8.27 -1.02
CA GLY A 168 9.35 -7.98 -1.11
C GLY A 168 8.78 -8.23 -2.51
N MET A 169 9.50 -7.83 -3.56
CA MET A 169 9.11 -8.14 -4.94
C MET A 169 9.12 -9.65 -5.22
N ALA A 170 10.11 -10.38 -4.71
CA ALA A 170 10.20 -11.84 -4.89
C ALA A 170 9.04 -12.58 -4.21
N ILE A 171 8.60 -12.12 -3.03
CA ILE A 171 7.43 -12.67 -2.34
C ILE A 171 6.16 -12.43 -3.16
N LEU A 172 5.97 -11.21 -3.69
CA LEU A 172 4.82 -10.89 -4.53
C LEU A 172 4.83 -11.66 -5.86
N ASP A 173 5.99 -11.80 -6.50
CA ASP A 173 6.15 -12.61 -7.72
C ASP A 173 5.73 -14.06 -7.47
N LYS A 174 6.26 -14.67 -6.39
CA LYS A 174 5.86 -16.01 -5.95
C LYS A 174 4.35 -16.08 -5.70
N ALA A 175 3.80 -15.15 -4.93
CA ALA A 175 2.38 -15.13 -4.59
C ALA A 175 1.48 -15.11 -5.83
N ASN A 176 1.78 -14.23 -6.79
CA ASN A 176 1.02 -14.12 -8.03
C ASN A 176 1.19 -15.35 -8.93
N THR A 177 2.42 -15.82 -9.13
CA THR A 177 2.70 -16.91 -10.06
C THR A 177 2.23 -18.27 -9.54
N GLU A 178 2.34 -18.54 -8.23
CA GLU A 178 1.80 -19.75 -7.61
C GLU A 178 0.27 -19.75 -7.58
N THR A 179 -0.38 -18.57 -7.48
CA THR A 179 -1.84 -18.47 -7.45
C THR A 179 -2.47 -18.48 -8.85
N TYR A 180 -1.88 -17.74 -9.80
CA TYR A 180 -2.50 -17.47 -11.12
C TYR A 180 -1.75 -18.09 -12.31
N GLY A 181 -0.63 -18.76 -12.05
CA GLY A 181 0.27 -19.34 -13.05
C GLY A 181 1.35 -18.36 -13.52
N HIS A 182 2.44 -18.86 -14.09
CA HIS A 182 3.45 -17.98 -14.68
C HIS A 182 2.88 -17.24 -15.91
N PRO A 183 3.11 -15.92 -16.02
CA PRO A 183 2.74 -15.16 -17.21
C PRO A 183 3.29 -15.78 -18.49
N GLU A 184 2.48 -15.77 -19.55
CA GLU A 184 2.87 -16.27 -20.87
C GLU A 184 2.59 -15.23 -21.96
N ALA A 185 3.26 -15.37 -23.11
CA ALA A 185 3.08 -14.48 -24.25
C ALA A 185 1.59 -14.42 -24.66
N THR A 186 1.01 -13.21 -24.62
CA THR A 186 -0.43 -13.01 -24.78
C THR A 186 -0.72 -11.84 -25.70
N LYS A 187 -1.67 -12.02 -26.62
CA LYS A 187 -2.25 -10.92 -27.39
C LYS A 187 -3.47 -10.41 -26.64
N VAL A 188 -3.45 -9.14 -26.26
CA VAL A 188 -4.54 -8.50 -25.52
C VAL A 188 -5.33 -7.61 -26.47
N ASN A 189 -6.66 -7.75 -26.47
CA ASN A 189 -7.53 -6.86 -27.22
C ASN A 189 -7.55 -5.47 -26.57
N ILE A 190 -7.50 -4.42 -27.39
CA ILE A 190 -7.60 -3.01 -26.95
C ILE A 190 -8.88 -2.32 -27.47
N GLY A 191 -9.71 -3.05 -28.22
CA GLY A 191 -11.05 -2.64 -28.59
C GLY A 191 -12.09 -3.05 -27.54
N VAL A 192 -13.36 -2.74 -27.80
CA VAL A 192 -14.49 -2.99 -26.89
C VAL A 192 -15.54 -3.89 -27.53
N GLY A 193 -16.30 -4.60 -26.68
CA GLY A 193 -17.52 -5.32 -27.04
C GLY A 193 -18.77 -4.43 -26.99
N ASN A 194 -19.95 -5.05 -27.00
CA ASN A 194 -21.25 -4.37 -26.99
C ASN A 194 -22.04 -4.58 -25.68
N ASN A 195 -21.49 -5.32 -24.72
CA ASN A 195 -22.11 -5.56 -23.42
C ASN A 195 -21.80 -4.40 -22.45
N PRO A 196 -22.61 -4.22 -21.37
CA PRO A 196 -22.16 -3.40 -20.24
C PRO A 196 -20.85 -3.95 -19.66
N GLY A 197 -19.98 -3.07 -19.17
CA GLY A 197 -18.66 -3.46 -18.66
C GLY A 197 -18.31 -2.82 -17.33
N ILE A 198 -17.44 -3.49 -16.58
CA ILE A 198 -16.73 -2.94 -15.41
C ILE A 198 -15.25 -2.79 -15.78
N LEU A 199 -14.69 -1.62 -15.52
CA LEU A 199 -13.26 -1.35 -15.71
C LEU A 199 -12.54 -1.51 -14.37
N VAL A 200 -11.58 -2.43 -14.29
CA VAL A 200 -10.73 -2.58 -13.10
C VAL A 200 -9.36 -1.95 -13.34
N SER A 201 -8.90 -1.16 -12.36
CA SER A 201 -7.64 -0.42 -12.40
C SER A 201 -6.89 -0.58 -11.07
N GLY A 202 -5.60 -0.27 -11.06
CA GLY A 202 -4.69 -0.55 -9.96
C GLY A 202 -3.87 -1.82 -10.19
N HIS A 203 -3.61 -2.63 -9.16
CA HIS A 203 -2.69 -3.76 -9.25
C HIS A 203 -3.21 -5.07 -8.61
N ASP A 204 -4.33 -5.04 -7.89
CA ASP A 204 -4.72 -6.17 -7.06
C ASP A 204 -5.39 -7.29 -7.88
N LEU A 205 -4.66 -8.39 -8.09
CA LEU A 205 -5.16 -9.55 -8.84
C LEU A 205 -6.21 -10.36 -8.07
N LYS A 206 -6.25 -10.26 -6.73
CA LYS A 206 -7.25 -10.95 -5.92
C LYS A 206 -8.62 -10.32 -6.09
N ASP A 207 -8.69 -9.00 -6.16
CA ASP A 207 -9.92 -8.27 -6.48
C ASP A 207 -10.44 -8.63 -7.87
N LEU A 208 -9.55 -8.71 -8.88
CA LEU A 208 -9.93 -9.16 -10.22
C LEU A 208 -10.46 -10.60 -10.20
N GLU A 209 -9.83 -11.52 -9.47
CA GLU A 209 -10.31 -12.90 -9.34
C GLU A 209 -11.74 -12.94 -8.81
N GLN A 210 -12.03 -12.18 -7.77
CA GLN A 210 -13.36 -12.10 -7.17
C GLN A 210 -14.38 -11.47 -8.12
N LEU A 211 -14.00 -10.38 -8.81
CA LEU A 211 -14.84 -9.70 -9.79
C LEU A 211 -15.20 -10.63 -10.96
N LEU A 212 -14.22 -11.35 -11.53
CA LEU A 212 -14.43 -12.27 -12.64
C LEU A 212 -15.38 -13.41 -12.26
N LYS A 213 -15.20 -14.00 -11.06
CA LYS A 213 -16.10 -15.03 -10.53
C LYS A 213 -17.53 -14.52 -10.35
N GLN A 214 -17.71 -13.30 -9.86
CA GLN A 214 -19.04 -12.73 -9.58
C GLN A 214 -19.76 -12.25 -10.86
N THR A 215 -19.02 -11.90 -11.91
CA THR A 215 -19.58 -11.44 -13.19
C THR A 215 -19.85 -12.58 -14.17
N GLU A 216 -19.42 -13.81 -13.89
CA GLU A 216 -19.64 -14.96 -14.75
C GLU A 216 -21.13 -15.26 -14.93
N GLY A 217 -21.58 -15.33 -16.20
CA GLY A 217 -22.98 -15.59 -16.55
C GLY A 217 -23.94 -14.39 -16.35
N THR A 218 -23.44 -13.22 -15.95
CA THR A 218 -24.27 -12.03 -15.70
C THR A 218 -24.57 -11.20 -16.97
N GLY A 219 -23.76 -11.38 -18.02
CA GLY A 219 -23.78 -10.53 -19.20
C GLY A 219 -23.02 -9.21 -19.05
N VAL A 220 -22.26 -9.04 -17.96
CA VAL A 220 -21.34 -7.91 -17.74
C VAL A 220 -19.92 -8.33 -18.08
N ASP A 221 -19.29 -7.58 -18.98
CA ASP A 221 -17.89 -7.77 -19.36
C ASP A 221 -16.94 -7.13 -18.33
N VAL A 222 -15.71 -7.65 -18.23
CA VAL A 222 -14.64 -7.07 -17.40
C VAL A 222 -13.48 -6.62 -18.30
N TYR A 223 -13.02 -5.40 -18.07
CA TYR A 223 -11.88 -4.79 -18.77
C TYR A 223 -10.81 -4.36 -17.76
N THR A 224 -9.54 -4.43 -18.13
CA THR A 224 -8.45 -3.85 -17.34
C THR A 224 -8.11 -2.44 -17.79
N HIS A 225 -7.46 -1.68 -16.93
CA HIS A 225 -6.88 -0.37 -17.23
C HIS A 225 -5.53 -0.20 -16.56
N SER A 226 -4.63 0.56 -17.20
CA SER A 226 -3.28 0.88 -16.72
C SER A 226 -2.52 -0.37 -16.21
N GLU A 227 -2.25 -0.44 -14.91
CA GLU A 227 -1.40 -1.47 -14.30
C GLU A 227 -2.11 -2.81 -14.10
N MET A 228 -3.42 -2.90 -14.37
CA MET A 228 -4.13 -4.18 -14.43
C MET A 228 -3.92 -4.91 -15.76
N LEU A 229 -3.36 -4.27 -16.79
CA LEU A 229 -3.07 -4.88 -18.10
C LEU A 229 -2.38 -6.26 -17.99
N PRO A 230 -1.34 -6.45 -17.14
CA PRO A 230 -0.64 -7.73 -17.02
C PRO A 230 -1.48 -8.88 -16.51
N ALA A 231 -2.67 -8.64 -15.93
CA ALA A 231 -3.58 -9.71 -15.55
C ALA A 231 -3.93 -10.62 -16.74
N HIS A 232 -4.01 -10.09 -17.95
CA HIS A 232 -4.23 -10.88 -19.16
C HIS A 232 -3.14 -11.92 -19.43
N TYR A 233 -1.94 -11.75 -18.86
CA TYR A 233 -0.80 -12.62 -19.13
C TYR A 233 -0.87 -13.92 -18.32
N TYR A 234 -1.64 -13.93 -17.23
CA TYR A 234 -1.77 -15.06 -16.32
C TYR A 234 -2.77 -16.11 -16.84
N PRO A 235 -2.38 -17.39 -16.96
CA PRO A 235 -3.26 -18.46 -17.45
C PRO A 235 -4.58 -18.58 -16.68
N ALA A 236 -4.57 -18.36 -15.36
CA ALA A 236 -5.77 -18.51 -14.52
C ALA A 236 -6.92 -17.57 -14.91
N PHE A 237 -6.65 -16.40 -15.49
CA PHE A 237 -7.67 -15.45 -15.91
C PHE A 237 -8.16 -15.67 -17.35
N LYS A 238 -7.39 -16.36 -18.19
CA LYS A 238 -7.74 -16.61 -19.60
C LYS A 238 -8.93 -17.54 -19.81
N LYS A 239 -9.35 -18.26 -18.77
CA LYS A 239 -10.52 -19.14 -18.81
C LYS A 239 -11.86 -18.38 -18.82
N TYR A 240 -11.88 -17.12 -18.40
CA TYR A 240 -13.11 -16.32 -18.31
C TYR A 240 -13.39 -15.64 -19.66
N THR A 241 -14.46 -16.04 -20.34
CA THR A 241 -14.78 -15.54 -21.69
C THR A 241 -15.26 -14.09 -21.72
N HIS A 242 -15.75 -13.59 -20.59
CA HIS A 242 -16.17 -12.19 -20.40
C HIS A 242 -15.04 -11.27 -19.90
N PHE A 243 -13.81 -11.77 -19.82
CA PHE A 243 -12.61 -10.95 -19.60
C PHE A 243 -12.07 -10.49 -20.95
N VAL A 244 -12.41 -9.27 -21.36
CA VAL A 244 -12.41 -8.89 -22.79
C VAL A 244 -11.09 -8.31 -23.28
N GLY A 245 -10.50 -7.39 -22.52
CA GLY A 245 -9.34 -6.63 -22.98
C GLY A 245 -8.92 -5.51 -22.05
N ASN A 246 -7.93 -4.74 -22.50
CA ASN A 246 -7.44 -3.57 -21.79
C ASN A 246 -7.92 -2.28 -22.46
N TYR A 247 -8.59 -1.43 -21.69
CA TYR A 247 -9.13 -0.17 -22.16
C TYR A 247 -8.23 1.00 -21.75
N GLY A 248 -7.98 1.91 -22.69
CA GLY A 248 -7.24 3.15 -22.43
C GLY A 248 -5.72 2.99 -22.37
N ASN A 249 -5.07 3.86 -21.59
CA ASN A 249 -3.63 3.96 -21.44
C ASN A 249 -3.23 3.97 -19.95
N ALA A 250 -2.34 4.88 -19.56
CA ALA A 250 -1.84 5.03 -18.20
C ALA A 250 -2.73 5.98 -17.39
N TRP A 251 -2.68 5.80 -16.07
CA TRP A 251 -3.53 6.47 -15.08
C TRP A 251 -3.78 7.97 -15.22
N TRP A 252 -2.86 8.75 -15.78
CA TRP A 252 -3.03 10.21 -15.86
C TRP A 252 -4.07 10.63 -16.90
N LYS A 253 -4.42 9.76 -17.86
CA LYS A 253 -5.50 9.97 -18.83
C LYS A 253 -6.87 9.48 -18.34
N GLN A 254 -6.96 8.98 -17.12
CA GLN A 254 -8.18 8.34 -16.63
C GLN A 254 -9.40 9.28 -16.60
N ALA A 255 -9.21 10.61 -16.60
CA ALA A 255 -10.33 11.54 -16.59
C ALA A 255 -11.15 11.47 -17.89
N GLU A 256 -10.50 11.37 -19.04
CA GLU A 256 -11.14 11.19 -20.35
C GLU A 256 -11.54 9.72 -20.58
N GLU A 257 -10.66 8.79 -20.19
CA GLU A 257 -10.84 7.36 -20.45
C GLU A 257 -11.95 6.76 -19.58
N PHE A 258 -12.02 7.10 -18.29
CA PHE A 258 -13.11 6.61 -17.43
C PHE A 258 -14.44 7.22 -17.84
N GLU A 259 -14.47 8.49 -18.26
CA GLU A 259 -15.69 9.13 -18.77
C GLU A 259 -16.21 8.38 -20.00
N SER A 260 -15.35 8.13 -20.99
CA SER A 260 -15.71 7.44 -22.23
C SER A 260 -15.99 5.94 -22.08
N PHE A 261 -15.54 5.30 -21.01
CA PHE A 261 -15.85 3.89 -20.73
C PHE A 261 -17.33 3.65 -20.38
N ASN A 262 -18.05 4.68 -19.91
CA ASN A 262 -19.47 4.68 -19.49
C ASN A 262 -19.83 3.80 -18.28
N GLY A 263 -19.25 2.60 -18.15
CA GLY A 263 -19.56 1.66 -17.07
C GLY A 263 -18.86 1.96 -15.73
N PRO A 264 -19.17 1.21 -14.65
CA PRO A 264 -18.48 1.36 -13.37
C PRO A 264 -16.97 1.14 -13.47
N VAL A 265 -16.21 1.84 -12.62
CA VAL A 265 -14.76 1.67 -12.49
C VAL A 265 -14.43 1.25 -11.06
N LEU A 266 -13.67 0.16 -10.93
CA LEU A 266 -13.15 -0.34 -9.66
C LEU A 266 -11.65 0.01 -9.54
N MET A 267 -11.31 0.84 -8.56
CA MET A 267 -9.94 1.18 -8.21
C MET A 267 -9.47 0.28 -7.07
N THR A 268 -8.58 -0.67 -7.40
CA THR A 268 -7.99 -1.61 -6.42
C THR A 268 -6.83 -1.00 -5.63
N THR A 269 -6.15 0.00 -6.23
CA THR A 269 -5.02 0.73 -5.66
C THR A 269 -4.90 2.12 -6.29
N ASN A 270 -3.83 2.84 -5.97
CA ASN A 270 -3.37 3.97 -6.78
C ASN A 270 -3.12 3.55 -8.25
N CYS A 271 -3.20 4.45 -9.23
CA CYS A 271 -3.37 5.91 -9.11
C CYS A 271 -4.78 6.36 -9.44
N ILE A 272 -5.56 6.78 -8.45
CA ILE A 272 -6.81 7.52 -8.65
C ILE A 272 -6.52 9.04 -8.67
N VAL A 273 -7.08 9.76 -9.65
CA VAL A 273 -7.12 11.23 -9.62
C VAL A 273 -8.50 11.68 -9.12
N PRO A 274 -8.64 12.90 -8.57
CA PRO A 274 -9.95 13.43 -8.20
C PRO A 274 -10.96 13.29 -9.36
N PRO A 275 -12.02 12.49 -9.18
CA PRO A 275 -12.91 12.13 -10.28
C PRO A 275 -13.77 13.32 -10.72
N ARG A 276 -14.06 13.43 -12.02
CA ARG A 276 -15.02 14.42 -12.54
C ARG A 276 -16.44 14.06 -12.10
N ASN A 277 -17.29 15.07 -11.94
CA ASN A 277 -18.70 14.88 -11.61
C ASN A 277 -19.46 14.01 -12.63
N SER A 278 -18.99 13.94 -13.88
CA SER A 278 -19.57 13.14 -14.97
C SER A 278 -19.52 11.62 -14.74
N TYR A 279 -18.61 11.14 -13.89
CA TYR A 279 -18.45 9.70 -13.62
C TYR A 279 -18.17 9.35 -12.16
N LYS A 280 -18.14 10.34 -11.26
CA LYS A 280 -17.82 10.15 -9.84
C LYS A 280 -18.77 9.18 -9.14
N ASP A 281 -20.03 9.15 -9.53
CA ASP A 281 -21.07 8.29 -8.97
C ASP A 281 -20.90 6.79 -9.31
N ARG A 282 -20.02 6.48 -10.28
CA ARG A 282 -19.70 5.11 -10.71
C ARG A 282 -18.24 4.72 -10.48
N ILE A 283 -17.52 5.48 -9.64
CA ILE A 283 -16.20 5.07 -9.12
C ILE A 283 -16.39 4.31 -7.81
N TYR A 284 -15.80 3.12 -7.74
CA TYR A 284 -15.73 2.29 -6.55
C TYR A 284 -14.27 2.15 -6.14
N THR A 285 -13.97 2.40 -4.87
CA THR A 285 -12.63 2.20 -4.29
C THR A 285 -12.66 1.00 -3.35
N THR A 286 -11.61 0.19 -3.36
CA THR A 286 -11.40 -0.93 -2.44
C THR A 286 -9.95 -0.92 -1.92
N GLY A 287 -9.66 -1.78 -0.95
CA GLY A 287 -8.35 -1.90 -0.29
C GLY A 287 -8.17 -1.03 0.95
#